data_AF-A0A3C1HAB8-F1
#
_entry.id   AF-A0A3C1HAB8-F1
#
_cell.length_a   1.000
_cell.length_b   1.000
_cell.length_c   1.000
_cell.angle_alpha   90.00
_cell.angle_beta   90.00
_cell.angle_gamma   90.00
#
_symmetry.space_group_name_H-M   'P 1'
#
loop_
_entity.id
_entity.type
_entity.pdbx_description
1 polymer ?
#
loop_
_entity_poly.entity_id
_entity_poly.type
_entity_poly.pdbx_seq_one_letter_code
_entity_poly.pdbx_strand_id
1 'polypeptide(L)'
;MTGQTPRCRSAQVDLILPAVQLGDGTETEIGLVVVNAADPGDRAVVSLDLAGGGTLRQFHTGVSRDGVAFSDLDALSPTTSTTAAVRARWDAAQKKLFLDYDPNGPVGGYSWTTLAIYSLTLGDSSWEMGSGGRFQVGIFGASYRGTVVPASAGVQLDNFVVASDQPAPLPIRIDPVRRAGTKLHLTWTGGRGPFQVQQRATVAGGVWGNIGASTATPALDVDMPGNFGFFRILDLGQ
;
A
#
# COMPACT_ATOMS: atom_id res chain seq x y z
N MET A 1 1.11 -19.87 -15.20
CA MET A 1 1.47 -18.92 -14.12
C MET A 1 0.81 -17.59 -14.44
N THR A 2 -0.34 -17.31 -13.84
CA THR A 2 -1.13 -16.09 -14.10
C THR A 2 -0.51 -14.92 -13.34
N GLY A 3 0.01 -13.94 -14.09
CA GLY A 3 0.60 -12.72 -13.55
C GLY A 3 -0.45 -11.89 -12.83
N GLN A 4 -0.49 -12.00 -11.51
CA GLN A 4 -1.22 -11.08 -10.66
C GLN A 4 -0.42 -9.77 -10.64
N THR A 5 -1.03 -8.66 -11.03
CA THR A 5 -0.42 -7.33 -10.91
C THR A 5 0.07 -7.15 -9.47
N PRO A 6 1.31 -6.70 -9.23
CA PRO A 6 1.89 -6.62 -7.90
C PRO A 6 0.99 -5.81 -6.97
N ARG A 7 0.49 -6.43 -5.89
CA ARG A 7 -0.32 -5.74 -4.89
C ARG A 7 0.60 -4.82 -4.08
N CYS A 8 0.66 -3.55 -4.45
CA CYS A 8 1.24 -2.54 -3.58
C CYS A 8 0.21 -2.18 -2.48
N ARG A 9 0.59 -2.31 -1.21
CA ARG A 9 -0.24 -1.93 -0.06
C ARG A 9 0.45 -0.80 0.67
N SER A 10 -0.31 0.17 1.13
CA SER A 10 0.21 1.30 1.87
C SER A 10 -0.50 1.50 3.21
N ALA A 11 0.21 2.12 4.11
CA ALA A 11 -0.34 2.73 5.31
C ALA A 11 0.25 4.13 5.45
N GLN A 12 -0.59 5.10 5.74
CA GLN A 12 -0.19 6.49 5.92
C GLN A 12 -0.85 7.12 7.14
N VAL A 13 -0.24 8.19 7.64
CA VAL A 13 -0.75 8.99 8.77
C VAL A 13 -0.30 10.44 8.60
N ASP A 14 -1.13 11.37 9.03
CA ASP A 14 -0.79 12.78 9.15
C ASP A 14 -0.21 13.06 10.54
N LEU A 15 0.86 13.84 10.57
CA LEU A 15 1.63 14.13 11.75
C LEU A 15 1.56 15.61 12.08
N ILE A 16 1.30 15.93 13.35
CA ILE A 16 1.54 17.26 13.90
C ILE A 16 2.44 17.10 15.10
N LEU A 17 3.68 17.56 14.95
CA LEU A 17 4.66 17.63 16.03
C LEU A 17 5.01 19.10 16.25
N PRO A 18 4.40 19.79 17.22
CA PRO A 18 4.71 21.21 17.43
C PRO A 18 6.13 21.44 17.92
N ALA A 19 6.54 22.71 17.98
CA ALA A 19 7.80 23.06 18.63
C ALA A 19 7.67 22.80 20.14
N VAL A 20 8.52 21.94 20.67
CA VAL A 20 8.59 21.60 22.10
C VAL A 20 10.02 21.87 22.56
N GLN A 21 10.17 22.53 23.70
CA GLN A 21 11.48 22.67 24.34
C GLN A 21 11.87 21.33 24.94
N LEU A 22 13.02 20.82 24.52
CA LEU A 22 13.54 19.54 24.96
C LEU A 22 14.78 19.76 25.82
N GLY A 23 15.04 18.87 26.77
CA GLY A 23 16.32 18.86 27.48
C GLY A 23 17.47 18.44 26.56
N ASP A 24 18.70 18.76 26.95
CA ASP A 24 19.88 18.33 26.22
C ASP A 24 19.96 16.80 26.09
N GLY A 25 20.27 16.33 24.87
CA GLY A 25 20.36 14.90 24.56
C GLY A 25 19.02 14.17 24.54
N THR A 26 17.89 14.88 24.61
CA THR A 26 16.56 14.28 24.57
C THR A 26 15.85 14.46 23.24
N GLU A 27 14.82 13.64 23.01
CA GLU A 27 14.15 13.50 21.73
C GLU A 27 12.69 13.10 21.91
N THR A 28 11.85 13.53 20.98
CA THR A 28 10.51 13.02 20.77
C THR A 28 10.30 12.67 19.30
N GLU A 29 9.58 11.59 19.07
CA GLU A 29 9.41 10.99 17.75
C GLU A 29 7.95 10.53 17.59
N ILE A 30 7.36 10.76 16.43
CA ILE A 30 6.03 10.25 16.08
C ILE A 30 6.02 9.73 14.65
N GLY A 31 5.29 8.65 14.38
CA GLY A 31 5.26 8.09 13.04
C GLY A 31 4.52 6.77 12.88
N LEU A 32 4.94 6.01 11.86
CA LEU A 32 4.46 4.67 11.56
C LEU A 32 5.51 3.63 11.91
N VAL A 33 5.03 2.49 12.38
CA VAL A 33 5.82 1.27 12.53
C VAL A 33 5.21 0.15 11.68
N VAL A 34 6.05 -0.55 10.94
CA VAL A 34 5.74 -1.77 10.20
C VAL A 34 6.48 -2.92 10.85
N VAL A 35 5.76 -3.98 11.21
CA VAL A 35 6.30 -5.12 11.96
C VAL A 35 6.01 -6.41 11.21
N ASN A 36 6.98 -7.33 11.15
CA ASN A 36 6.72 -8.69 10.71
C ASN A 36 5.81 -9.38 11.75
N ALA A 37 4.62 -9.79 11.34
CA ALA A 37 3.64 -10.36 12.28
C ALA A 37 4.10 -11.71 12.89
N ALA A 38 5.03 -12.41 12.24
CA ALA A 38 5.58 -13.67 12.73
C ALA A 38 6.76 -13.45 13.69
N ASP A 39 7.47 -12.33 13.55
CA ASP A 39 8.61 -11.97 14.37
C ASP A 39 8.64 -10.45 14.63
N PRO A 40 8.11 -9.99 15.78
CA PRO A 40 8.10 -8.57 16.11
C PRO A 40 9.49 -7.94 16.33
N GLY A 41 10.56 -8.74 16.40
CA GLY A 41 11.94 -8.26 16.38
C GLY A 41 12.31 -7.63 15.04
N ASP A 42 11.65 -8.04 13.96
CA ASP A 42 11.74 -7.45 12.64
C ASP A 42 10.74 -6.29 12.50
N ARG A 43 11.27 -5.08 12.42
CA ARG A 43 10.44 -3.88 12.27
C ARG A 43 11.14 -2.77 11.49
N ALA A 44 10.36 -1.90 10.88
CA ALA A 44 10.82 -0.66 10.30
C ALA A 44 9.94 0.49 10.76
N VAL A 45 10.52 1.68 10.88
CA VAL A 45 9.81 2.90 11.26
C VAL A 45 10.04 3.99 10.23
N VAL A 46 9.05 4.85 10.06
CA VAL A 46 9.18 6.15 9.38
C VAL A 46 8.49 7.20 10.23
N SER A 47 9.19 8.27 10.53
CA SER A 47 8.81 9.21 11.59
C SER A 47 9.22 10.64 11.31
N LEU A 48 8.66 11.54 12.11
CA LEU A 48 9.10 12.91 12.28
C LEU A 48 9.64 13.07 13.70
N ASP A 49 10.90 13.46 13.78
CA ASP A 49 11.66 13.54 15.02
C ASP A 49 11.95 15.00 15.38
N LEU A 50 12.00 15.27 16.67
CA LEU A 50 12.45 16.52 17.24
C LEU A 50 13.46 16.23 18.36
N ALA A 51 14.69 16.72 18.19
CA ALA A 51 15.81 16.51 19.09
C ALA A 51 16.65 17.81 19.25
N GLY A 52 17.84 17.71 19.86
CA GLY A 52 18.79 18.82 19.95
C GLY A 52 18.22 20.04 20.67
N GLY A 53 17.58 19.82 21.82
CA GLY A 53 16.92 20.89 22.57
C GLY A 53 15.63 21.41 21.93
N GLY A 54 15.08 20.72 20.93
CA GLY A 54 13.90 21.15 20.18
C GLY A 54 14.21 21.94 18.92
N THR A 55 15.46 21.91 18.45
CA THR A 55 15.91 22.67 17.27
C THR A 55 16.21 21.78 16.07
N LEU A 56 16.51 20.50 16.29
CA LEU A 56 16.77 19.55 15.23
C LEU A 56 15.48 18.82 14.90
N ARG A 57 14.89 19.14 13.76
CA ARG A 57 13.71 18.45 13.25
C ARG A 57 14.01 17.78 11.92
N GLN A 58 13.62 16.51 11.82
CA GLN A 58 13.94 15.70 10.65
C GLN A 58 12.96 14.55 10.49
N PHE A 59 12.76 14.13 9.25
CA PHE A 59 12.23 12.81 8.98
C PHE A 59 13.32 11.77 9.22
N HIS A 60 12.91 10.64 9.76
CA HIS A 60 13.81 9.54 10.11
C HIS A 60 13.19 8.22 9.68
N THR A 61 14.06 7.28 9.30
CA THR A 61 13.69 5.88 9.15
C THR A 61 14.65 5.03 9.94
N GLY A 62 14.13 3.94 10.49
CA GLY A 62 14.97 2.89 11.07
C GLY A 62 14.48 1.51 10.67
N VAL A 63 15.40 0.54 10.67
CA VAL A 63 15.08 -0.88 10.45
C VAL A 63 15.78 -1.75 11.49
N SER A 64 15.07 -2.77 11.92
CA SER A 64 15.59 -3.81 12.81
C SER A 64 15.32 -5.18 12.24
N ARG A 65 16.22 -6.11 12.54
CA ARG A 65 16.08 -7.54 12.29
C ARG A 65 16.41 -8.29 13.57
N ASP A 66 15.58 -9.25 13.97
CA ASP A 66 15.79 -10.04 15.19
C ASP A 66 15.99 -9.17 16.45
N GLY A 67 15.37 -7.98 16.48
CA GLY A 67 15.49 -7.00 17.57
C GLY A 67 16.76 -6.15 17.55
N VAL A 68 17.65 -6.33 16.56
CA VAL A 68 18.87 -5.54 16.38
C VAL A 68 18.60 -4.42 15.38
N ALA A 69 18.86 -3.18 15.76
CA ALA A 69 18.73 -2.02 14.87
C ALA A 69 19.99 -1.84 14.01
N PHE A 70 19.79 -1.41 12.76
CA PHE A 70 20.86 -1.18 11.78
C PHE A 70 20.96 0.31 11.44
N SER A 71 21.65 1.08 12.28
CA SER A 71 21.73 2.54 12.14
C SER A 71 22.37 3.01 10.83
N ASP A 72 23.22 2.19 10.21
CA ASP A 72 23.83 2.49 8.91
C ASP A 72 22.81 2.46 7.75
N LEU A 73 21.61 1.92 8.00
CA LEU A 73 20.48 1.91 7.08
C LEU A 73 19.45 3.01 7.38
N ASP A 74 19.67 3.80 8.42
CA ASP A 74 18.79 4.91 8.76
C ASP A 74 18.96 6.02 7.72
N ALA A 75 17.85 6.66 7.37
CA ALA A 75 17.83 7.79 6.46
C ALA A 75 17.21 8.99 7.16
N LEU A 76 17.87 10.15 7.02
CA LEU A 76 17.48 11.40 7.66
C LEU A 76 17.22 12.48 6.61
N SER A 77 16.16 13.27 6.81
CA SER A 77 15.86 14.42 5.97
C SER A 77 15.41 15.60 6.82
N PRO A 78 16.22 16.67 6.97
CA PRO A 78 15.87 17.83 7.77
C PRO A 78 14.60 18.54 7.28
N THR A 79 13.80 19.06 8.21
CA THR A 79 12.61 19.88 7.89
C THR A 79 12.36 20.90 8.98
N THR A 80 11.75 22.03 8.63
CA THR A 80 11.26 23.02 9.59
C THR A 80 9.75 22.89 9.84
N SER A 81 9.06 22.02 9.09
CA SER A 81 7.61 21.90 9.15
C SER A 81 7.15 21.18 10.42
N THR A 82 6.14 21.72 11.08
CA THR A 82 5.50 21.08 12.24
C THR A 82 4.37 20.13 11.86
N THR A 83 3.97 20.17 10.58
CA THR A 83 2.93 19.34 10.00
C THR A 83 3.52 18.51 8.87
N ALA A 84 3.25 17.22 8.84
CA ALA A 84 3.77 16.33 7.82
C ALA A 84 2.80 15.18 7.56
N ALA A 85 3.14 14.33 6.59
CA ALA A 85 2.58 13.00 6.49
C ALA A 85 3.70 11.99 6.26
N VAL A 86 3.52 10.76 6.73
CA VAL A 86 4.45 9.66 6.46
C VAL A 86 3.67 8.46 5.94
N ARG A 87 4.33 7.64 5.13
CA ARG A 87 3.73 6.46 4.51
C ARG A 87 4.71 5.31 4.40
N ALA A 88 4.26 4.12 4.74
CA ALA A 88 4.92 2.87 4.39
C ALA A 88 4.21 2.23 3.20
N ARG A 89 4.94 1.80 2.17
CA ARG A 89 4.40 1.06 1.03
C ARG A 89 5.15 -0.24 0.80
N TRP A 90 4.42 -1.34 0.73
CA TRP A 90 4.95 -2.65 0.39
C TRP A 90 4.77 -2.95 -1.09
N ASP A 91 5.85 -3.18 -1.83
CA ASP A 91 5.82 -3.77 -3.17
C ASP A 91 6.06 -5.28 -3.06
N ALA A 92 4.99 -6.06 -3.24
CA ALA A 92 5.04 -7.52 -3.14
C ALA A 92 5.84 -8.21 -4.27
N ALA A 93 5.95 -7.61 -5.46
CA ALA A 93 6.70 -8.23 -6.56
C ALA A 93 8.19 -8.01 -6.42
N GLN A 94 8.59 -6.81 -6.00
CA GLN A 94 10.00 -6.50 -5.74
C GLN A 94 10.45 -6.93 -4.36
N LYS A 95 9.51 -7.27 -3.47
CA LYS A 95 9.74 -7.54 -2.05
C LYS A 95 10.45 -6.40 -1.33
N LYS A 96 9.98 -5.17 -1.59
CA LYS A 96 10.57 -3.94 -1.07
C LYS A 96 9.57 -3.16 -0.23
N LEU A 97 10.03 -2.69 0.92
CA LEU A 97 9.32 -1.74 1.77
C LEU A 97 9.86 -0.35 1.47
N PHE A 98 8.99 0.55 1.02
CA PHE A 98 9.29 1.96 0.80
C PHE A 98 8.77 2.75 1.98
N LEU A 99 9.59 3.67 2.47
CA LEU A 99 9.25 4.60 3.52
C LEU A 99 9.30 6.01 2.93
N ASP A 100 8.15 6.65 2.85
CA ASP A 100 7.95 7.94 2.22
C ASP A 100 7.51 8.99 3.26
N TYR A 101 7.77 10.25 2.94
CA TYR A 101 7.27 11.41 3.69
C TYR A 101 6.72 12.48 2.74
N ASP A 102 5.86 13.33 3.30
CA ASP A 102 5.45 14.60 2.74
C ASP A 102 5.77 15.70 3.77
N PRO A 103 6.68 16.65 3.46
CA PRO A 103 7.07 17.70 4.40
C PRO A 103 5.95 18.70 4.71
N ASN A 104 4.91 18.79 3.89
CA ASN A 104 3.78 19.71 4.07
C ASN A 104 2.48 18.99 4.46
N GLY A 105 2.53 17.67 4.62
CA GLY A 105 1.35 16.86 4.93
C GLY A 105 0.25 16.99 3.87
N PRO A 106 -1.04 16.97 4.24
CA PRO A 106 -2.14 16.98 3.27
C PRO A 106 -2.36 18.34 2.59
N VAL A 107 -1.58 19.38 2.92
CA VAL A 107 -1.77 20.74 2.41
C VAL A 107 -1.51 20.78 0.90
N GLY A 108 -2.58 20.97 0.11
CA GLY A 108 -2.49 20.95 -1.35
C GLY A 108 -2.50 19.54 -1.95
N GLY A 109 -2.79 18.52 -1.14
CA GLY A 109 -2.70 17.11 -1.50
C GLY A 109 -1.31 16.53 -1.26
N TYR A 110 -1.24 15.20 -1.13
CA TYR A 110 0.02 14.53 -0.80
C TYR A 110 1.02 14.53 -1.98
N SER A 111 2.23 14.98 -1.72
CA SER A 111 3.40 14.98 -2.59
C SER A 111 4.54 14.16 -1.97
N TRP A 112 4.45 12.84 -2.12
CA TRP A 112 5.34 11.89 -1.48
C TRP A 112 6.78 11.91 -2.02
N THR A 113 7.74 11.94 -1.10
CA THR A 113 9.17 11.72 -1.34
C THR A 113 9.61 10.44 -0.64
N THR A 114 10.30 9.54 -1.34
CA THR A 114 10.85 8.33 -0.71
C THR A 114 12.11 8.67 0.09
N LEU A 115 12.11 8.33 1.37
CA LEU A 115 13.25 8.50 2.28
C LEU A 115 14.14 7.26 2.31
N ALA A 116 13.53 6.07 2.40
CA ALA A 116 14.26 4.80 2.40
C ALA A 116 13.53 3.70 1.62
N ILE A 117 14.32 2.72 1.15
CA ILE A 117 13.83 1.51 0.51
C ILE A 117 14.58 0.32 1.11
N TYR A 118 13.85 -0.57 1.76
CA TYR A 118 14.40 -1.79 2.35
C TYR A 118 14.01 -3.02 1.54
N SER A 119 14.99 -3.89 1.26
CA SER A 119 14.69 -5.22 0.71
C SER A 119 14.45 -6.17 1.86
N LEU A 120 13.23 -6.70 1.98
CA LEU A 120 12.88 -7.61 3.08
C LEU A 120 13.28 -9.06 2.83
N THR A 121 14.10 -9.30 1.80
CA THR A 121 14.61 -10.64 1.45
C THR A 121 16.11 -10.67 1.15
N LEU A 122 16.80 -9.54 1.22
CA LEU A 122 18.23 -9.44 0.91
C LEU A 122 18.91 -8.47 1.87
N GLY A 123 20.17 -8.78 2.23
CA GLY A 123 21.00 -7.94 3.08
C GLY A 123 20.51 -7.82 4.52
N ASP A 124 20.98 -6.78 5.20
CA ASP A 124 20.75 -6.56 6.63
C ASP A 124 19.28 -6.26 6.96
N SER A 125 18.53 -5.68 6.03
CA SER A 125 17.08 -5.46 6.16
C SER A 125 16.22 -6.69 5.86
N SER A 126 16.82 -7.85 5.63
CA SER A 126 16.08 -9.07 5.28
C SER A 126 15.34 -9.64 6.49
N TRP A 127 14.02 -9.60 6.46
CA TRP A 127 13.12 -10.25 7.43
C TRP A 127 12.73 -11.67 7.01
N GLU A 128 13.39 -12.20 5.97
CA GLU A 128 13.19 -13.57 5.46
C GLU A 128 11.72 -13.90 5.13
N MET A 129 10.94 -12.88 4.76
CA MET A 129 9.51 -13.03 4.57
C MET A 129 9.18 -13.84 3.30
N GLY A 130 8.46 -14.95 3.51
CA GLY A 130 7.87 -15.75 2.43
C GLY A 130 6.61 -15.12 1.82
N SER A 131 6.04 -15.78 0.81
CA SER A 131 4.83 -15.32 0.10
C SER A 131 3.55 -15.27 0.96
N GLY A 132 3.56 -15.92 2.14
CA GLY A 132 2.48 -15.86 3.13
C GLY A 132 2.71 -14.88 4.27
N GLY A 133 3.82 -14.14 4.25
CA GLY A 133 4.17 -13.17 5.28
C GLY A 133 3.11 -12.09 5.47
N ARG A 134 2.98 -11.59 6.70
CA ARG A 134 2.02 -10.55 7.06
C ARG A 134 2.72 -9.43 7.80
N PHE A 135 2.28 -8.21 7.55
CA PHE A 135 2.67 -7.05 8.31
C PHE A 135 1.61 -6.72 9.35
N GLN A 136 2.05 -6.30 10.52
CA GLN A 136 1.27 -5.43 11.39
C GLN A 136 1.75 -3.99 11.16
N VAL A 137 0.82 -3.06 11.10
CA VAL A 137 1.14 -1.64 10.96
C VAL A 137 0.45 -0.88 12.06
N GLY A 138 1.18 0.04 12.69
CA GLY A 138 0.67 0.90 13.74
C GLY A 138 1.22 2.30 13.64
N ILE A 139 0.57 3.22 14.34
CA ILE A 139 1.12 4.52 14.68
C ILE A 139 1.88 4.41 16.00
N PHE A 140 2.94 5.20 16.18
CA PHE A 140 3.67 5.23 17.43
C PHE A 140 4.08 6.66 17.81
N GLY A 141 4.31 6.85 19.10
CA GLY A 141 4.95 8.04 19.64
C GLY A 141 5.95 7.61 20.72
N ALA A 142 7.14 8.20 20.69
CA ALA A 142 8.22 7.92 21.61
C ALA A 142 8.77 9.22 22.21
N SER A 143 9.22 9.13 23.45
CA SER A 143 10.04 10.17 24.10
C SER A 143 11.22 9.48 24.75
N TYR A 144 12.41 10.02 24.53
CA TYR A 144 13.66 9.40 24.98
C TYR A 144 14.22 10.10 26.20
N ARG A 145 14.93 9.33 27.03
CA ARG A 145 15.65 9.80 28.23
C ARG A 145 14.78 10.53 29.27
N GLY A 146 13.51 10.12 29.39
CA GLY A 146 12.61 10.65 30.41
C GLY A 146 12.01 12.02 30.10
N THR A 147 12.08 12.47 28.84
CA THR A 147 11.43 13.71 28.43
C THR A 147 9.93 13.62 28.54
N VAL A 148 9.35 14.59 29.23
CA VAL A 148 7.90 14.77 29.31
C VAL A 148 7.49 15.72 28.18
N VAL A 149 6.75 15.19 27.21
CA VAL A 149 6.03 16.00 26.24
C VAL A 149 4.66 16.35 26.85
N PRO A 150 4.40 17.61 27.23
CA PRO A 150 3.16 17.96 27.91
C PRO A 150 1.97 17.81 26.95
N ALA A 151 0.80 17.44 27.46
CA ALA A 151 -0.42 17.34 26.65
C ALA A 151 -0.76 18.65 25.92
N SER A 152 -0.41 19.80 26.53
CA SER A 152 -0.57 21.12 25.92
C SER A 152 0.31 21.35 24.69
N ALA A 153 1.31 20.50 24.44
CA ALA A 153 2.12 20.57 23.23
C ALA A 153 1.29 20.27 21.98
N GLY A 154 0.16 19.56 22.09
CA GLY A 154 -0.75 19.33 20.96
C GLY A 154 -0.15 18.41 19.89
N VAL A 155 0.61 17.39 20.28
CA VAL A 155 1.09 16.34 19.37
C VAL A 155 -0.09 15.54 18.83
N GLN A 156 -0.15 15.32 17.51
CA GLN A 156 -1.22 14.58 16.85
C GLN A 156 -0.70 13.60 15.81
N LEU A 157 -1.37 12.46 15.74
CA LEU A 157 -1.30 11.48 14.66
C LEU A 157 -2.74 11.20 14.25
N ASP A 158 -3.13 11.63 13.05
CA ASP A 158 -4.52 11.51 12.58
C ASP A 158 -4.56 11.05 11.12
N ASN A 159 -5.77 10.83 10.59
CA ASN A 159 -6.01 10.36 9.23
C ASN A 159 -5.21 9.09 8.90
N PHE A 160 -5.14 8.16 9.86
CA PHE A 160 -4.51 6.87 9.64
C PHE A 160 -5.31 6.06 8.60
N VAL A 161 -4.69 5.82 7.45
CA VAL A 161 -5.31 5.11 6.32
C VAL A 161 -4.45 3.92 5.94
N VAL A 162 -5.09 2.75 5.81
CA VAL A 162 -4.50 1.57 5.17
C VAL A 162 -5.19 1.35 3.84
N ALA A 163 -4.43 1.41 2.75
CA ALA A 163 -4.96 1.33 1.39
C ALA A 163 -4.25 0.24 0.57
N SER A 164 -4.95 -0.27 -0.43
CA SER A 164 -4.29 -0.92 -1.56
C SER A 164 -4.02 0.14 -2.61
N ASP A 165 -2.75 0.38 -2.94
CA ASP A 165 -2.33 1.33 -3.98
C ASP A 165 -2.56 0.77 -5.39
N GLN A 166 -3.41 -0.25 -5.53
CA GLN A 166 -3.84 -0.68 -6.85
C GLN A 166 -4.73 0.42 -7.42
N PRO A 167 -4.40 0.99 -8.60
CA PRO A 167 -5.35 1.85 -9.29
C PRO A 167 -6.68 1.10 -9.42
N ALA A 168 -7.79 1.84 -9.33
CA ALA A 168 -9.11 1.27 -9.54
C ALA A 168 -9.07 0.41 -10.82
N PRO A 169 -9.67 -0.80 -10.81
CA PRO A 169 -9.69 -1.62 -12.02
C PRO A 169 -10.17 -0.76 -13.18
N LEU A 170 -9.45 -0.77 -14.29
CA LEU A 170 -9.96 -0.14 -15.51
C LEU A 170 -11.35 -0.72 -15.78
N PRO A 171 -12.36 0.09 -16.12
CA PRO A 171 -13.68 -0.44 -16.45
C PRO A 171 -13.57 -1.53 -17.51
N ILE A 172 -14.29 -2.64 -17.33
CA ILE A 172 -14.29 -3.69 -18.35
C ILE A 172 -14.92 -3.14 -19.63
N ARG A 173 -14.16 -3.24 -20.72
CA ARG A 173 -14.63 -2.93 -22.07
C ARG A 173 -14.51 -4.17 -22.92
N ILE A 174 -15.65 -4.65 -23.43
CA ILE A 174 -15.67 -5.70 -24.44
C ILE A 174 -15.19 -5.08 -25.75
N ASP A 175 -14.18 -5.68 -26.37
CA ASP A 175 -13.67 -5.28 -27.68
C ASP A 175 -14.63 -5.72 -28.79
N PRO A 176 -14.43 -5.28 -30.06
CA PRO A 176 -15.24 -5.75 -31.17
C PRO A 176 -15.30 -7.29 -31.22
N VAL A 177 -16.52 -7.82 -31.09
CA VAL A 177 -16.77 -9.26 -31.13
C VAL A 177 -16.50 -9.78 -32.54
N ARG A 178 -15.71 -10.85 -32.64
CA ARG A 178 -15.42 -11.51 -33.92
C ARG A 178 -15.96 -12.93 -33.94
N ARG A 179 -16.28 -13.42 -35.13
CA ARG A 179 -16.64 -14.83 -35.33
C ARG A 179 -15.36 -15.68 -35.40
N ALA A 180 -15.35 -16.80 -34.68
CA ALA A 180 -14.28 -17.80 -34.72
C ALA A 180 -14.91 -19.16 -35.09
N GLY A 181 -14.98 -19.46 -36.38
CA GLY A 181 -15.71 -20.63 -36.89
C GLY A 181 -17.20 -20.59 -36.54
N THR A 182 -17.66 -21.55 -35.74
CA THR A 182 -19.04 -21.61 -35.22
C THR A 182 -19.24 -20.86 -33.90
N LYS A 183 -18.17 -20.28 -33.33
CA LYS A 183 -18.18 -19.59 -32.05
C LYS A 183 -18.08 -18.08 -32.22
N LEU A 184 -18.39 -17.33 -31.15
CA LEU A 184 -17.96 -15.95 -31.01
C LEU A 184 -16.69 -15.92 -30.16
N HIS A 185 -15.70 -15.19 -30.61
CA HIS A 185 -14.52 -14.89 -29.83
C HIS A 185 -14.72 -13.54 -29.15
N LEU A 186 -14.88 -13.57 -27.84
CA LEU A 186 -14.96 -12.39 -27.00
C LEU A 186 -13.55 -12.07 -26.51
N THR A 187 -13.10 -10.82 -26.69
CA THR A 187 -11.98 -10.26 -25.94
C THR A 187 -12.45 -9.03 -25.20
N TRP A 188 -11.77 -8.72 -24.11
CA TRP A 188 -12.03 -7.51 -23.35
C TRP A 188 -10.75 -6.94 -22.78
N THR A 189 -10.84 -5.68 -22.39
CA THR A 189 -9.79 -4.97 -21.66
C THR A 189 -10.34 -4.49 -20.32
N GLY A 190 -9.45 -4.24 -19.36
CA GLY A 190 -9.81 -3.83 -18.00
C GLY A 190 -10.24 -4.98 -17.08
N GLY A 191 -10.64 -4.61 -15.88
CA GLY A 191 -10.86 -5.52 -14.75
C GLY A 191 -9.58 -6.14 -14.19
N ARG A 192 -9.71 -6.91 -13.10
CA ARG A 192 -8.60 -7.62 -12.43
C ARG A 192 -8.64 -9.12 -12.64
N GLY A 193 -9.84 -9.68 -12.80
CA GLY A 193 -10.05 -11.11 -12.92
C GLY A 193 -9.86 -11.86 -11.59
N PRO A 194 -10.24 -13.14 -11.50
CA PRO A 194 -10.78 -13.94 -12.59
C PRO A 194 -12.15 -13.42 -13.08
N PHE A 195 -12.44 -13.66 -14.35
CA PHE A 195 -13.63 -13.18 -15.03
C PHE A 195 -14.63 -14.31 -15.20
N GLN A 196 -15.91 -14.01 -15.01
CA GLN A 196 -17.00 -14.90 -15.41
C GLN A 196 -17.70 -14.30 -16.63
N VAL A 197 -17.64 -15.03 -17.75
CA VAL A 197 -18.47 -14.70 -18.91
C VAL A 197 -19.88 -15.21 -18.65
N GLN A 198 -20.87 -14.34 -18.86
CA GLN A 198 -22.27 -14.68 -18.69
C GLN A 198 -23.07 -14.34 -19.94
N GLN A 199 -24.12 -15.13 -20.18
CA GLN A 199 -25.04 -14.94 -21.29
C GLN A 199 -26.48 -14.90 -20.81
N ARG A 200 -27.30 -14.18 -21.57
CA ARG A 200 -28.75 -14.27 -21.52
C ARG A 200 -29.35 -14.18 -22.92
N ALA A 201 -30.57 -14.68 -23.07
CA ALA A 201 -31.26 -14.74 -24.35
C ALA A 201 -31.90 -13.40 -24.78
N THR A 202 -32.29 -12.54 -23.84
CA THR A 202 -32.99 -11.28 -24.17
C THR A 202 -32.37 -10.08 -23.43
N VAL A 203 -32.48 -8.88 -24.02
CA VAL A 203 -32.04 -7.65 -23.36
C VAL A 203 -33.02 -7.21 -22.27
N ALA A 204 -34.31 -7.52 -22.47
CA ALA A 204 -35.43 -7.03 -21.67
C ALA A 204 -35.64 -7.79 -20.35
N GLY A 205 -34.89 -8.87 -20.09
CA GLY A 205 -35.02 -9.63 -18.84
C GLY A 205 -34.27 -10.96 -18.85
N GLY A 206 -34.58 -11.80 -17.86
CA GLY A 206 -34.00 -13.14 -17.70
C GLY A 206 -32.76 -13.19 -16.80
N VAL A 207 -32.43 -14.39 -16.34
CA VAL A 207 -31.27 -14.67 -15.48
C VAL A 207 -30.02 -14.76 -16.35
N TRP A 208 -28.94 -14.11 -15.90
CA TRP A 208 -27.62 -14.30 -16.49
C TRP A 208 -27.08 -15.68 -16.11
N GLY A 209 -26.84 -16.53 -17.11
CA GLY A 209 -26.21 -17.83 -16.94
C GLY A 209 -24.70 -17.76 -17.15
N ASN A 210 -23.93 -18.49 -16.35
CA ASN A 210 -22.49 -18.63 -16.54
C ASN A 210 -22.19 -19.47 -17.79
N ILE A 211 -21.28 -18.99 -18.63
CA ILE A 211 -20.71 -19.77 -19.72
C ILE A 211 -19.38 -20.34 -19.22
N GLY A 212 -19.35 -21.65 -18.99
CA GLY A 212 -18.16 -22.34 -18.50
C GLY A 212 -17.68 -21.85 -17.13
N ALA A 213 -16.45 -22.22 -16.78
CA ALA A 213 -15.77 -21.78 -15.56
C ALA A 213 -15.21 -20.36 -15.70
N SER A 214 -14.92 -19.72 -14.57
CA SER A 214 -14.22 -18.43 -14.55
C SER A 214 -12.81 -18.55 -15.16
N THR A 215 -12.36 -17.50 -15.85
CA THR A 215 -11.07 -17.45 -16.56
C THR A 215 -10.23 -16.25 -16.11
N ALA A 216 -8.91 -16.41 -16.00
CA ALA A 216 -8.00 -15.28 -15.81
C ALA A 216 -7.61 -14.60 -17.14
N THR A 217 -7.87 -15.28 -18.27
CA THR A 217 -7.55 -14.77 -19.60
C THR A 217 -8.66 -13.84 -20.07
N PRO A 218 -8.35 -12.63 -20.57
CA PRO A 218 -9.35 -11.67 -21.02
C PRO A 218 -9.89 -12.00 -22.44
N ALA A 219 -10.11 -13.29 -22.69
CA ALA A 219 -10.63 -13.81 -23.92
C ALA A 219 -11.37 -15.13 -23.67
N LEU A 220 -12.47 -15.36 -24.40
CA LEU A 220 -13.20 -16.63 -24.39
C LEU A 220 -13.90 -16.87 -25.73
N ASP A 221 -13.79 -18.10 -26.24
CA ASP A 221 -14.63 -18.58 -27.32
C ASP A 221 -15.95 -19.11 -26.75
N VAL A 222 -17.06 -18.50 -27.13
CA VAL A 222 -18.40 -18.86 -26.67
C VAL A 222 -19.21 -19.50 -27.79
N ASP A 223 -19.85 -20.63 -27.48
CA ASP A 223 -20.76 -21.29 -28.41
C ASP A 223 -22.04 -20.45 -28.58
N MET A 224 -22.52 -20.35 -29.83
CA MET A 224 -23.75 -19.64 -30.17
C MET A 224 -24.83 -20.64 -30.61
N PRO A 225 -25.62 -21.19 -29.69
CA PRO A 225 -26.68 -22.15 -30.04
C PRO A 225 -27.86 -21.51 -30.78
N GLY A 226 -27.89 -20.17 -30.93
CA GLY A 226 -28.95 -19.44 -31.63
C GLY A 226 -28.43 -18.23 -32.39
N ASN A 227 -29.35 -17.48 -33.02
CA ASN A 227 -29.02 -16.36 -33.91
C ASN A 227 -28.55 -15.09 -33.17
N PHE A 228 -28.88 -14.95 -31.89
CA PHE A 228 -28.52 -13.79 -31.07
C PHE A 228 -28.35 -14.19 -29.60
N GLY A 229 -27.60 -13.38 -28.86
CA GLY A 229 -27.35 -13.55 -27.43
C GLY A 229 -26.72 -12.29 -26.85
N PHE A 230 -26.96 -12.04 -25.57
CA PHE A 230 -26.41 -10.89 -24.86
C PHE A 230 -25.35 -11.39 -23.90
N PHE A 231 -24.20 -10.72 -23.85
CA PHE A 231 -23.05 -11.12 -23.07
C PHE A 231 -22.68 -10.03 -22.08
N ARG A 232 -22.17 -10.45 -20.92
CA ARG A 232 -21.45 -9.57 -20.00
C ARG A 232 -20.25 -10.30 -19.42
N ILE A 233 -19.28 -9.50 -18.98
CA ILE A 233 -18.13 -9.99 -18.24
C ILE A 233 -18.30 -9.51 -16.80
N LEU A 234 -18.32 -10.45 -15.86
CA LEU A 234 -18.30 -10.14 -14.44
C LEU A 234 -16.85 -10.26 -13.95
N ASP A 235 -16.34 -9.20 -13.33
CA ASP A 235 -15.05 -9.22 -12.64
C ASP A 235 -15.25 -9.81 -11.24
N LEU A 236 -14.63 -10.95 -10.95
CA LEU A 236 -14.65 -11.57 -9.63
C LEU A 236 -13.44 -11.14 -8.78
N GLY A 237 -12.53 -10.35 -9.35
CA GLY A 237 -11.32 -9.84 -8.69
C GLY A 237 -11.48 -8.51 -7.97
N GLN A 238 -12.71 -8.07 -7.76
CA GLN A 238 -13.04 -6.87 -6.99
C GLN A 238 -13.03 -7.15 -5.49
#